data_AF-A0A527HGP0-F1
#
_entry.id   AF-A0A527HGP0-F1
#
_cell.length_a   1.000
_cell.length_b   1.000
_cell.length_c   1.000
_cell.angle_alpha   90.00
_cell.angle_beta   90.00
_cell.angle_gamma   90.00
#
_symmetry.space_group_name_H-M   'P 1'
#
loop_
_entity.id
_entity.type
_entity.pdbx_description
1 polymer ?
#
loop_
_entity_poly.entity_id
_entity_poly.type
_entity_poly.pdbx_seq_one_letter_code
_entity_poly.pdbx_strand_id
1 'polypeptide(L)'
;RIRDVISANCKGALEVHDLKTRIAGRATFIEFHLVVDADMSVGASHVICDRIEDALKAEIPSVRVTIHVEPDDEAKLPKGTTAVPFA
;
A
#
# COMPACT_ATOMS: atom_id res chain seq x y z
N ARG A 1 12.31 1.36 5.91
CA ARG A 1 12.08 2.64 5.20
C ARG A 1 10.83 2.60 4.34
N ILE A 2 10.78 1.94 3.16
CA ILE A 2 9.56 1.86 2.33
C ILE A 2 8.35 1.34 3.12
N ARG A 3 8.53 0.23 3.86
CA ARG A 3 7.49 -0.32 4.72
C ARG A 3 6.97 0.69 5.74
N ASP A 4 7.88 1.39 6.43
CA ASP A 4 7.52 2.37 7.46
C ASP A 4 6.70 3.54 6.87
N VAL A 5 7.07 4.01 5.67
CA VAL A 5 6.33 5.06 4.95
C VAL A 5 4.93 4.59 4.60
N ILE A 6 4.79 3.39 4.04
CA ILE A 6 3.48 2.82 3.72
C ILE A 6 2.65 2.65 5.00
N SER A 7 3.22 2.04 6.05
CA SER A 7 2.53 1.84 7.33
C SER A 7 2.06 3.15 7.95
N ALA A 8 2.86 4.21 7.91
CA ALA A 8 2.47 5.53 8.42
C ALA A 8 1.35 6.20 7.62
N ASN A 9 1.19 5.85 6.34
CA ASN A 9 0.28 6.53 5.40
C ASN A 9 -0.90 5.65 4.94
N CYS A 10 -1.00 4.40 5.38
CA CYS A 10 -2.06 3.46 4.96
C CYS A 10 -3.34 3.52 5.81
N LYS A 11 -3.53 4.55 6.65
CA LYS A 11 -4.73 4.68 7.50
C LYS A 11 -6.03 4.49 6.71
N GLY A 12 -6.84 3.51 7.11
CA GLY A 12 -8.08 3.14 6.43
C GLY A 12 -7.97 1.85 5.60
N ALA A 13 -6.76 1.37 5.35
CA ALA A 13 -6.53 0.02 4.87
C ALA A 13 -6.51 -0.99 6.03
N LEU A 14 -6.88 -2.23 5.72
CA LEU A 14 -6.88 -3.36 6.63
C LEU A 14 -5.52 -4.06 6.65
N GLU A 15 -4.91 -4.23 5.48
CA GLU A 15 -3.65 -4.96 5.32
C GLU A 15 -2.86 -4.43 4.12
N VAL A 16 -1.54 -4.62 4.15
CA VAL A 16 -0.66 -4.48 2.98
C VAL A 16 0.14 -5.77 2.85
N HIS A 17 0.14 -6.39 1.68
CA HIS A 17 0.93 -7.60 1.44
C HIS A 17 1.58 -7.61 0.05
N ASP A 18 2.42 -8.61 -0.20
CA ASP A 18 3.14 -8.83 -1.45
C ASP A 18 3.95 -7.61 -1.95
N LEU A 19 4.54 -6.86 -1.00
CA LEU A 19 5.42 -5.75 -1.33
C LEU A 19 6.66 -6.22 -2.09
N LYS A 20 6.74 -5.82 -3.36
CA LYS A 20 7.89 -6.03 -4.23
C LYS A 20 8.50 -4.71 -4.60
N THR A 21 9.83 -4.69 -4.60
CA THR A 21 10.62 -3.52 -4.98
C THR A 21 11.68 -3.94 -5.96
N ARG A 22 11.85 -3.20 -7.06
CA ARG A 22 12.95 -3.40 -8.01
C ARG A 22 13.53 -2.08 -8.47
N ILE A 23 14.81 -2.09 -8.84
CA ILE A 23 15.52 -0.91 -9.36
C ILE A 23 15.90 -1.17 -10.81
N ALA A 24 15.66 -0.19 -11.69
CA ALA A 24 16.14 -0.22 -13.06
C ALA A 24 16.69 1.16 -13.46
N GLY A 25 18.01 1.23 -13.63
CA GLY A 25 18.70 2.51 -13.82
C GLY A 25 18.47 3.45 -12.63
N ARG A 26 17.89 4.62 -12.89
CA ARG A 26 17.57 5.63 -11.86
C ARG A 26 16.18 5.49 -11.26
N ALA A 27 15.35 4.57 -11.76
CA ALA A 27 13.97 4.42 -11.32
C ALA A 27 13.86 3.28 -10.29
N THR A 28 13.10 3.54 -9.23
CA THR A 28 12.67 2.52 -8.26
C THR A 28 11.20 2.20 -8.53
N PHE A 29 10.89 0.92 -8.69
CA PHE A 29 9.53 0.44 -8.86
C PHE A 29 9.08 -0.24 -7.57
N ILE A 30 7.90 0.12 -7.10
CA ILE A 30 7.27 -0.45 -5.92
C ILE A 30 5.89 -0.94 -6.33
N GLU A 31 5.59 -2.20 -6.08
CA GLU A 31 4.25 -2.77 -6.24
C GLU A 31 3.84 -3.51 -4.97
N PHE A 32 2.57 -3.41 -4.60
CA PHE A 32 2.00 -4.14 -3.46
C PHE A 32 0.47 -4.17 -3.55
N HIS A 33 -0.13 -5.03 -2.74
CA HIS A 33 -1.57 -5.11 -2.58
C HIS A 33 -1.99 -4.37 -1.31
N LEU A 34 -3.09 -3.61 -1.39
CA LEU A 34 -3.69 -2.83 -0.32
C LEU A 34 -5.10 -3.35 -0.09
N VAL A 35 -5.29 -4.06 1.01
CA VAL A 35 -6.58 -4.63 1.38
C VAL A 35 -7.43 -3.57 2.07
N VAL A 36 -8.67 -3.39 1.62
CA VAL A 36 -9.65 -2.47 2.18
C VAL A 36 -10.96 -3.19 2.46
N ASP A 37 -11.88 -2.53 3.16
CA ASP A 37 -13.25 -3.01 3.31
C ASP A 37 -13.92 -3.19 1.93
N ALA A 38 -14.58 -4.33 1.69
CA ALA A 38 -15.19 -4.64 0.39
C ALA A 38 -16.29 -3.64 -0.02
N ASP A 39 -16.95 -2.98 0.94
CA ASP A 39 -17.96 -1.96 0.68
C ASP A 39 -17.35 -0.55 0.53
N MET A 40 -16.02 -0.42 0.63
CA MET A 40 -15.33 0.85 0.42
C MET A 40 -15.51 1.33 -1.03
N SER A 41 -15.99 2.57 -1.19
CA SER A 41 -16.07 3.18 -2.53
C SER A 41 -14.68 3.33 -3.14
N VAL A 42 -14.60 3.19 -4.47
CA VAL A 42 -13.37 3.40 -5.25
C VAL A 42 -12.74 4.78 -4.97
N GLY A 43 -13.55 5.82 -4.75
CA GLY A 43 -13.04 7.14 -4.40
C GLY A 43 -12.35 7.19 -3.04
N ALA A 44 -12.87 6.47 -2.04
CA ALA A 44 -12.26 6.40 -0.72
C ALA A 44 -10.95 5.60 -0.74
N SER A 45 -10.89 4.49 -1.50
CA SER A 45 -9.64 3.74 -1.65
C SER A 45 -8.58 4.55 -2.43
N HIS A 46 -8.99 5.32 -3.44
CA HIS A 46 -8.10 6.22 -4.18
C HIS A 46 -7.41 7.25 -3.26
N VAL A 47 -8.13 7.83 -2.31
CA VAL A 47 -7.54 8.77 -1.34
C VAL A 47 -6.45 8.12 -0.48
N ILE A 48 -6.59 6.83 -0.15
CA ILE A 48 -5.57 6.08 0.59
C ILE A 48 -4.35 5.85 -0.32
N CYS A 49 -4.58 5.42 -1.56
CA CYS A 49 -3.52 5.21 -2.55
C CYS A 49 -2.71 6.49 -2.80
N ASP A 50 -3.37 7.61 -3.11
CA ASP A 50 -2.73 8.91 -3.35
C ASP A 50 -1.80 9.31 -2.20
N ARG A 51 -2.30 9.18 -0.96
CA ARG A 51 -1.51 9.53 0.23
C ARG A 51 -0.26 8.66 0.36
N ILE A 52 -0.35 7.36 0.10
CA ILE A 52 0.80 6.46 0.14
C ILE A 52 1.78 6.80 -0.99
N GLU A 53 1.27 7.01 -2.20
CA GLU A 53 2.09 7.36 -3.35
C GLU A 53 2.86 8.66 -3.15
N ASP A 54 2.18 9.71 -2.66
CA ASP A 54 2.78 11.01 -2.41
C ASP A 54 3.88 10.93 -1.35
N ALA A 55 3.65 10.17 -0.28
CA ALA A 55 4.66 9.93 0.75
C ALA A 55 5.89 9.20 0.20
N LEU A 56 5.69 8.17 -0.63
CA LEU A 56 6.78 7.44 -1.28
C LEU A 56 7.54 8.33 -2.28
N LYS A 57 6.82 9.15 -3.06
CA LYS A 57 7.41 10.10 -4.02
C LYS A 57 8.23 11.19 -3.35
N ALA A 58 7.79 11.68 -2.19
CA ALA A 58 8.53 12.66 -1.41
C ALA A 58 9.86 12.11 -0.88
N GLU A 59 9.93 10.80 -0.62
CA GLU A 59 11.08 10.17 0.02
C GLU A 59 12.05 9.50 -0.95
N ILE A 60 11.55 9.03 -2.10
CA ILE A 60 12.30 8.24 -3.08
C ILE A 60 12.26 8.94 -4.44
N PRO A 61 13.37 9.57 -4.86
CA PRO A 61 13.47 10.20 -6.17
C PRO A 61 13.19 9.19 -7.29
N SER A 62 12.44 9.61 -8.31
CA SER A 62 12.12 8.79 -9.50
C SER A 62 11.42 7.45 -9.19
N VAL A 63 10.63 7.39 -8.11
CA VAL A 63 9.82 6.23 -7.79
C VAL A 63 8.61 6.09 -8.74
N ARG A 64 8.25 4.85 -9.05
CA ARG A 64 6.99 4.48 -9.70
C ARG A 64 6.29 3.47 -8.81
N VAL A 65 5.07 3.79 -8.41
CA VAL A 65 4.30 2.99 -7.47
C VAL A 65 3.09 2.42 -8.22
N THR A 66 2.80 1.15 -8.01
CA THR A 66 1.58 0.48 -8.47
C THR A 66 0.91 -0.14 -7.25
N ILE A 67 -0.32 0.28 -6.94
CA ILE A 67 -1.07 -0.23 -5.79
C ILE A 67 -2.27 -0.99 -6.31
N HIS A 68 -2.38 -2.27 -5.95
CA HIS A 68 -3.56 -3.07 -6.25
C HIS A 68 -4.49 -3.02 -5.04
N VAL A 69 -5.67 -2.43 -5.21
CA VAL A 69 -6.68 -2.40 -4.15
C VAL A 69 -7.45 -3.72 -4.19
N GLU A 70 -7.54 -4.38 -3.05
CA GLU A 70 -8.22 -5.67 -2.90
C GLU A 70 -9.25 -5.63 -1.76
N PRO A 71 -10.36 -6.39 -1.87
CA PRO A 71 -11.33 -6.55 -0.80
C PRO A 71 -10.79 -7.40 0.37
N ASP A 72 -11.49 -7.36 1.51
CA ASP A 72 -11.07 -7.94 2.79
C ASP A 72 -11.00 -9.48 2.81
N ASP A 73 -11.58 -10.17 1.82
CA ASP A 73 -11.46 -11.62 1.63
C ASP A 73 -10.12 -12.05 1.01
N GLU A 74 -9.37 -11.13 0.39
CA GLU A 74 -8.01 -11.37 -0.11
C GLU A 74 -6.92 -11.18 0.95
N ALA A 75 -7.28 -10.73 2.16
CA ALA A 75 -6.39 -10.59 3.30
C ALA A 75 -5.61 -11.90 3.58
N LYS A 76 -4.29 -11.79 3.83
CA LYS A 76 -3.45 -12.95 4.15
C LYS A 76 -3.33 -13.17 5.66
N LEU A 77 -3.62 -12.15 6.46
CA LEU A 77 -3.58 -12.23 7.91
C LEU A 77 -4.94 -12.61 8.51
N PRO A 78 -4.95 -13.22 9.70
CA PRO A 78 -6.20 -13.52 10.40
C PRO A 78 -7.05 -12.26 10.64
N LYS A 79 -8.37 -12.41 10.47
CA LYS A 79 -9.34 -11.34 10.78
C LYS A 79 -9.16 -10.85 12.22
N GLY A 80 -9.13 -9.53 12.39
CA GLY A 80 -8.94 -8.86 13.69
C GLY A 80 -7.49 -8.49 14.03
N THR A 81 -6.54 -8.74 13.14
CA THR A 81 -5.16 -8.26 13.30
C THR A 81 -5.14 -6.73 13.33
N THR A 82 -4.59 -6.16 14.40
CA THR A 82 -4.85 -4.75 14.80
C THR A 82 -3.80 -3.74 14.32
N ALA A 83 -2.69 -4.23 13.76
CA ALA A 83 -1.74 -3.41 13.01
C ALA A 83 -2.05 -3.59 11.51
N VAL A 84 -1.61 -2.67 10.65
CA VAL A 84 -1.47 -2.96 9.20
C VAL A 84 -0.13 -3.65 9.04
N PRO A 85 -0.05 -4.98 9.13
CA PRO A 85 1.22 -5.68 9.15
C PRO A 85 1.53 -6.00 7.70
N PHE A 86 2.77 -5.84 7.31
CA PHE A 86 3.22 -6.51 6.12
C PHE A 86 3.12 -8.01 6.39
N ALA A 87 2.17 -8.68 5.73
CA ALA A 87 2.19 -10.14 5.64
C ALA A 87 3.42 -10.59 4.84
#